data_AF-A0A519Y648-F1
#
_entry.id   AF-A0A519Y648-F1
#
_cell.length_a   1.000
_cell.length_b   1.000
_cell.length_c   1.000
_cell.angle_alpha   90.00
_cell.angle_beta   90.00
_cell.angle_gamma   90.00
#
_symmetry.space_group_name_H-M   'P 1'
#
loop_
_entity.id
_entity.type
_entity.pdbx_description
1 polymer ?
#
loop_
_entity_poly.entity_id
_entity_poly.type
_entity_poly.pdbx_seq_one_letter_code
_entity_poly.pdbx_strand_id
1 'polypeptide(L)'
;MFKAEYIFVRILFPLLIGIALSYFYPVLKILSALELVALLLFLIISLLNFTYGKFSFYKFKGIVGIVIYLFFIVLGGLLCLLNNETLKRNYFGKKSYPYLKIWVNDEPEQTNDILRFKARVLSGYEATRQVKLSGQLLVALKLDSINPIHLVYGDELIVSAKYLEVEPAYNPAEFNFKKWLAGQNIYQQTFVNQKHLLKTSRNIGNPIIKFALNLRERQIAKYRKLIKDDEAFAVASTLILGYRADLSKETLAAYSKTGTIHALSVSGSHVAIIFFVLDFCLGFLNRKRYFLLLKFLIICSLIWTYALITGLSPSVVRAAIMITIFISAKTFAKNKNSYN
;
A
#
# COMPACT_ATOMS: atom_id res chain seq x y z
N MET A 1 -30.54 -17.94 -10.82
CA MET A 1 -30.28 -16.86 -9.84
C MET A 1 -28.80 -16.85 -9.52
N PHE A 2 -27.99 -15.99 -10.15
CA PHE A 2 -26.55 -15.95 -9.88
C PHE A 2 -26.32 -15.19 -8.58
N LYS A 3 -25.80 -15.85 -7.53
CA LYS A 3 -25.35 -15.13 -6.32
C LYS A 3 -24.26 -14.14 -6.73
N ALA A 4 -24.41 -12.88 -6.33
CA ALA A 4 -23.47 -11.80 -6.64
C ALA A 4 -22.02 -12.13 -6.21
N GLU A 5 -21.87 -13.01 -5.21
CA GLU A 5 -20.60 -13.55 -4.70
C GLU A 5 -19.71 -14.17 -5.79
N TYR A 6 -20.29 -14.79 -6.84
CA TYR A 6 -19.52 -15.43 -7.91
C TYR A 6 -18.91 -14.45 -8.91
N ILE A 7 -19.41 -13.21 -9.00
CA ILE A 7 -19.00 -12.26 -10.04
C ILE A 7 -17.56 -11.79 -9.78
N PHE A 8 -17.23 -11.47 -8.53
CA PHE A 8 -15.88 -11.05 -8.15
C PHE A 8 -14.85 -12.15 -8.38
N VAL A 9 -15.15 -13.39 -7.97
CA VAL A 9 -14.25 -14.53 -8.16
C VAL A 9 -14.01 -14.81 -9.64
N ARG A 10 -15.05 -14.70 -10.48
CA ARG A 10 -14.95 -14.90 -11.93
C ARG A 10 -14.10 -13.85 -12.64
N ILE A 11 -14.05 -12.62 -12.14
CA ILE A 11 -13.21 -11.55 -12.68
C ILE A 11 -11.78 -11.64 -12.14
N LEU A 12 -11.65 -12.03 -10.86
CA LEU A 12 -10.36 -12.15 -10.19
C LEU A 12 -9.47 -13.19 -10.86
N PHE A 13 -10.01 -14.35 -11.23
CA PHE A 13 -9.21 -15.44 -11.79
C PHE A 13 -8.52 -15.08 -13.12
N PRO A 14 -9.21 -14.52 -14.14
CA PRO A 14 -8.57 -13.98 -15.34
C PRO A 14 -7.53 -12.89 -15.05
N LEU A 15 -7.81 -11.99 -14.11
CA LEU A 15 -6.86 -10.93 -13.71
C LEU A 15 -5.57 -11.55 -13.13
N LEU A 16 -5.70 -12.56 -12.27
CA LEU A 16 -4.56 -13.27 -11.69
C LEU A 16 -3.72 -14.00 -12.74
N ILE A 17 -4.35 -14.59 -13.77
CA ILE A 17 -3.65 -15.19 -14.90
C ILE A 17 -2.79 -14.14 -15.62
N GLY A 18 -3.36 -12.97 -15.91
CA GLY A 18 -2.64 -11.86 -16.54
C GLY A 18 -1.41 -11.40 -15.74
N ILE A 19 -1.60 -11.25 -14.43
CA ILE A 19 -0.52 -10.89 -13.49
C ILE A 19 0.55 -11.98 -13.48
N ALA A 20 0.17 -13.26 -13.33
CA ALA A 20 1.13 -14.37 -13.26
C ALA A 20 1.98 -14.47 -14.53
N LEU A 21 1.36 -14.42 -15.72
CA LEU A 21 2.08 -14.45 -17.00
C LEU A 21 3.12 -13.33 -17.09
N SER A 22 2.72 -12.10 -16.73
CA SER A 22 3.60 -10.93 -16.82
C SER A 22 4.64 -10.86 -15.70
N TYR A 23 4.38 -11.48 -14.56
CA TYR A 23 5.30 -11.57 -13.44
C TYR A 23 6.47 -12.52 -13.75
N PHE A 24 6.20 -13.69 -14.35
CA PHE A 24 7.23 -14.64 -14.72
C PHE A 24 7.94 -14.28 -16.03
N TYR A 25 7.27 -13.60 -16.96
CA TYR A 25 7.82 -13.21 -18.26
C TYR A 25 7.67 -11.70 -18.52
N PRO A 26 8.41 -10.84 -17.80
CA PRO A 26 8.30 -9.39 -17.97
C PRO A 26 8.97 -8.93 -19.28
N VAL A 27 8.17 -8.61 -20.31
CA VAL A 27 8.66 -8.15 -21.61
C VAL A 27 8.19 -6.72 -21.92
N LEU A 28 9.11 -5.75 -21.81
CA LEU A 28 8.80 -4.32 -22.06
C LEU A 28 8.27 -4.06 -23.48
N LYS A 29 8.77 -4.80 -24.48
CA LYS A 29 8.41 -4.59 -25.90
C LYS A 29 6.92 -4.82 -26.17
N ILE A 30 6.23 -5.59 -25.32
CA ILE A 30 4.82 -5.95 -25.48
C ILE A 30 3.90 -4.91 -24.82
N LEU A 31 4.44 -3.97 -24.02
CA LEU A 31 3.64 -3.01 -23.23
C LEU A 31 2.70 -2.17 -24.10
N SER A 32 3.21 -1.53 -25.16
CA SER A 32 2.39 -0.69 -26.05
C SER A 32 1.33 -1.50 -26.81
N ALA A 33 1.64 -2.76 -27.17
CA ALA A 33 0.67 -3.65 -27.77
C ALA A 33 -0.46 -4.01 -26.78
N LEU A 34 -0.13 -4.30 -25.52
CA LEU A 34 -1.13 -4.57 -24.47
C LEU A 34 -2.00 -3.35 -24.18
N GLU A 35 -1.44 -2.14 -24.18
CA GLU A 35 -2.20 -0.89 -24.03
C GLU A 35 -3.23 -0.74 -25.15
N LEU A 36 -2.82 -0.95 -26.41
CA LEU A 36 -3.73 -0.90 -27.56
C LEU A 36 -4.82 -1.99 -27.47
N VAL A 37 -4.44 -3.23 -27.16
CA VAL A 37 -5.39 -4.34 -27.02
C VAL A 37 -6.38 -4.09 -25.88
N ALA A 38 -5.91 -3.58 -24.73
CA ALA A 38 -6.78 -3.23 -23.60
C ALA A 38 -7.79 -2.14 -23.98
N LEU A 39 -7.35 -1.12 -24.71
CA LEU A 39 -8.21 -0.03 -25.19
C LEU A 39 -9.27 -0.56 -26.17
N LEU A 40 -8.87 -1.40 -27.14
CA LEU A 40 -9.79 -2.01 -28.10
C LEU A 40 -10.83 -2.89 -27.41
N LEU A 41 -10.40 -3.75 -26.49
CA LEU A 41 -11.31 -4.60 -25.71
C LEU A 41 -12.26 -3.77 -24.85
N PHE A 42 -11.79 -2.68 -24.24
CA PHE A 42 -12.63 -1.75 -23.49
C PHE A 42 -13.70 -1.09 -24.37
N LEU A 43 -13.33 -0.62 -25.56
CA LEU A 43 -14.27 -0.05 -26.53
C LEU A 43 -15.31 -1.08 -26.98
N ILE A 44 -14.89 -2.32 -27.25
CA ILE A 44 -15.80 -3.42 -27.58
C ILE A 44 -16.79 -3.68 -26.44
N ILE A 45 -16.31 -3.78 -25.19
CA ILE A 45 -17.18 -3.99 -24.02
C ILE A 45 -18.17 -2.83 -23.85
N SER A 46 -17.71 -1.59 -24.02
CA SER A 46 -18.57 -0.40 -23.94
C SER A 46 -19.64 -0.40 -25.03
N LEU A 47 -19.28 -0.75 -26.27
CA LEU A 47 -20.21 -0.86 -27.40
C LEU A 47 -21.24 -1.96 -27.15
N LEU A 48 -20.80 -3.15 -26.71
CA LEU A 48 -21.67 -4.28 -26.37
C LEU A 48 -22.66 -3.91 -25.26
N ASN A 49 -22.23 -3.13 -24.26
CA ASN A 49 -23.09 -2.66 -23.18
C ASN A 49 -24.13 -1.66 -23.67
N PHE A 50 -23.76 -0.72 -24.55
CA PHE A 50 -24.69 0.26 -25.13
C PHE A 50 -25.72 -0.38 -26.06
N THR A 51 -25.31 -1.40 -26.82
CA THR A 51 -26.14 -2.09 -27.82
C THR A 51 -26.86 -3.33 -27.26
N TYR A 52 -26.70 -3.61 -25.97
CA TYR A 52 -27.11 -4.86 -25.31
C TYR A 52 -28.59 -5.21 -25.53
N GLY A 53 -29.49 -4.23 -25.37
CA GLY A 53 -30.92 -4.40 -25.58
C GLY A 53 -31.35 -4.38 -27.05
N LYS A 54 -30.67 -3.59 -27.89
CA LYS A 54 -31.04 -3.37 -29.30
C LYS A 54 -30.77 -4.60 -30.18
N PHE A 55 -29.68 -5.31 -29.93
CA PHE A 55 -29.24 -6.44 -30.76
C PHE A 55 -29.41 -7.80 -30.09
N SER A 56 -30.15 -7.87 -28.99
CA SER A 56 -30.38 -9.12 -28.27
C SER A 56 -29.10 -9.87 -27.88
N PHE A 57 -28.03 -9.16 -27.48
CA PHE A 57 -26.75 -9.76 -27.09
C PHE A 57 -26.85 -10.69 -25.87
N TYR A 58 -28.00 -10.69 -25.17
CA TYR A 58 -28.36 -11.71 -24.18
C TYR A 58 -28.38 -13.14 -24.75
N LYS A 59 -28.44 -13.33 -26.08
CA LYS A 59 -28.31 -14.66 -26.72
C LYS A 59 -26.87 -15.15 -26.80
N PHE A 60 -25.89 -14.24 -26.78
CA PHE A 60 -24.45 -14.53 -26.95
C PHE A 60 -23.64 -14.33 -25.65
N LYS A 61 -24.21 -14.73 -24.50
CA LYS A 61 -23.58 -14.53 -23.18
C LYS A 61 -22.17 -15.13 -23.08
N GLY A 62 -21.91 -16.24 -23.77
CA GLY A 62 -20.60 -16.89 -23.80
C GLY A 62 -19.52 -16.00 -24.43
N ILE A 63 -19.80 -15.43 -25.61
CA ILE A 63 -18.85 -14.57 -26.33
C ILE A 63 -18.56 -13.30 -25.51
N VAL A 64 -19.60 -12.67 -24.96
CA VAL A 64 -19.44 -11.49 -24.09
C VAL A 64 -18.57 -11.82 -22.87
N GLY A 65 -18.77 -13.00 -22.27
CA GLY A 65 -17.94 -13.48 -21.15
C GLY A 65 -16.47 -13.66 -21.53
N ILE A 66 -16.18 -14.23 -22.71
CA ILE A 66 -14.80 -14.40 -23.20
C ILE A 66 -14.12 -13.06 -23.41
N VAL A 67 -14.80 -12.08 -24.02
CA VAL A 67 -14.24 -10.72 -24.21
C VAL A 67 -13.90 -10.07 -22.87
N ILE A 68 -14.79 -10.20 -21.88
CA ILE A 68 -14.55 -9.68 -20.52
C ILE A 68 -13.33 -10.38 -19.88
N TYR A 69 -13.23 -11.71 -19.98
CA TYR A 69 -12.08 -12.45 -19.42
C TYR A 69 -10.77 -12.06 -20.10
N LEU A 70 -10.76 -11.93 -21.43
CA LEU A 70 -9.59 -11.46 -22.17
C LEU A 70 -9.18 -10.06 -21.73
N PHE A 71 -10.15 -9.15 -21.57
CA PHE A 71 -9.87 -7.80 -21.06
C PHE A 71 -9.19 -7.85 -19.69
N PHE A 72 -9.69 -8.66 -18.75
CA PHE A 72 -9.09 -8.77 -17.42
C PHE A 72 -7.71 -9.46 -17.43
N ILE A 73 -7.45 -10.41 -18.32
CA ILE A 73 -6.10 -10.98 -18.49
C ILE A 73 -5.13 -9.91 -18.97
N VAL A 74 -5.49 -9.16 -20.03
CA VAL A 74 -4.65 -8.09 -20.57
C VAL A 74 -4.44 -6.99 -19.54
N LEU A 75 -5.51 -6.58 -18.83
CA LEU A 75 -5.45 -5.58 -17.76
C LEU A 75 -4.53 -6.03 -16.63
N GLY A 76 -4.62 -7.29 -16.20
CA GLY A 76 -3.76 -7.85 -15.15
C GLY A 76 -2.28 -7.83 -15.54
N GLY A 77 -1.98 -8.21 -16.79
CA GLY A 77 -0.61 -8.15 -17.31
C GLY A 77 -0.08 -6.72 -17.40
N LEU A 78 -0.89 -5.80 -17.92
CA LEU A 78 -0.55 -4.38 -18.04
C LEU A 78 -0.30 -3.75 -16.66
N LEU A 79 -1.15 -4.00 -15.67
CA LEU A 79 -0.96 -3.53 -14.29
C LEU A 79 0.35 -4.06 -13.69
N CYS A 80 0.68 -5.34 -13.93
CA CYS A 80 1.92 -5.96 -13.46
C CYS A 80 3.16 -5.29 -14.10
N LEU A 81 3.15 -5.09 -15.42
CA LEU A 81 4.28 -4.51 -16.15
C LEU A 81 4.47 -3.01 -15.82
N LEU A 82 3.39 -2.23 -15.74
CA LEU A 82 3.46 -0.80 -15.39
C LEU A 82 3.95 -0.57 -13.97
N ASN A 83 3.61 -1.48 -13.06
CA ASN A 83 4.06 -1.39 -11.67
C ASN A 83 5.54 -1.79 -11.49
N ASN A 84 6.12 -2.56 -12.42
CA ASN A 84 7.50 -3.02 -12.32
C ASN A 84 8.50 -1.89 -12.63
N GLU A 85 9.15 -1.35 -11.60
CA GLU A 85 10.04 -0.21 -11.75
C GLU A 85 11.33 -0.52 -12.52
N THR A 86 11.80 -1.77 -12.53
CA THR A 86 13.03 -2.17 -13.26
C THR A 86 12.91 -1.99 -14.76
N LEU A 87 11.67 -2.07 -15.27
CA LEU A 87 11.35 -1.90 -16.67
C LEU A 87 11.47 -0.44 -17.12
N LYS A 88 11.35 0.53 -16.22
CA LYS A 88 11.43 1.96 -16.54
C LYS A 88 12.80 2.33 -17.11
N ARG A 89 12.84 3.19 -18.13
CA ARG A 89 14.10 3.62 -18.78
C ARG A 89 15.05 4.32 -17.80
N ASN A 90 14.51 5.10 -16.88
CA ASN A 90 15.24 5.85 -15.87
C ASN A 90 15.42 5.10 -14.54
N TYR A 91 15.31 3.76 -14.53
CA TYR A 91 15.54 2.96 -13.33
C TYR A 91 16.99 3.12 -12.85
N PHE A 92 17.18 3.55 -11.60
CA PHE A 92 18.50 3.86 -11.06
C PHE A 92 19.45 2.66 -11.04
N GLY A 93 18.92 1.45 -10.91
CA GLY A 93 19.75 0.23 -10.85
C GLY A 93 20.38 -0.20 -12.18
N LYS A 94 20.04 0.44 -13.32
CA LYS A 94 20.64 0.12 -14.64
C LYS A 94 22.08 0.63 -14.80
N LYS A 95 22.47 1.64 -14.02
CA LYS A 95 23.79 2.25 -14.06
C LYS A 95 24.22 2.58 -12.63
N SER A 96 25.51 2.50 -12.33
CA SER A 96 26.03 2.90 -11.02
C SER A 96 26.24 4.41 -10.97
N TYR A 97 25.71 5.07 -9.94
CA TYR A 97 25.90 6.49 -9.66
C TYR A 97 26.60 6.65 -8.29
N PRO A 98 27.66 7.46 -8.19
CA PRO A 98 28.40 7.66 -6.93
C PRO A 98 27.58 8.35 -5.85
N TYR A 99 26.63 9.20 -6.25
CA TYR A 99 25.72 9.88 -5.34
C TYR A 99 24.29 9.76 -5.84
N LEU A 100 23.38 9.42 -4.92
CA LEU A 100 21.94 9.41 -5.17
C LEU A 100 21.26 10.46 -4.29
N LYS A 101 20.39 11.25 -4.91
CA LYS A 101 19.38 12.03 -4.20
C LYS A 101 18.16 11.16 -4.01
N ILE A 102 17.79 10.97 -2.75
CA ILE A 102 16.69 10.11 -2.33
C ILE A 102 15.81 10.86 -1.34
N TRP A 103 14.62 10.32 -1.06
CA TRP A 103 13.83 10.77 0.08
C TRP A 103 13.24 9.59 0.83
N VAL A 104 13.00 9.80 2.12
CA VAL A 104 12.49 8.80 3.07
C VAL A 104 11.01 8.50 2.78
N ASN A 105 10.73 7.38 2.12
CA ASN A 105 9.40 7.01 1.58
C ASN A 105 8.56 6.15 2.55
N ASP A 106 9.14 5.72 3.67
CA ASP A 106 8.46 4.97 4.72
C ASP A 106 8.97 5.45 6.08
N GLU A 107 8.28 5.09 7.15
CA GLU A 107 8.75 5.41 8.50
C GLU A 107 10.08 4.71 8.80
N PRO A 108 11.12 5.44 9.25
CA PRO A 108 12.39 4.83 9.63
C PRO A 108 12.26 3.92 10.85
N GLU A 109 12.72 2.68 10.71
CA GLU A 109 12.73 1.66 11.76
C GLU A 109 14.14 1.56 12.33
N GLN A 110 14.30 1.91 13.60
CA GLN A 110 15.59 1.82 14.29
C GLN A 110 15.71 0.49 15.02
N THR A 111 16.82 -0.21 14.80
CA THR A 111 17.23 -1.38 15.58
C THR A 111 18.67 -1.17 16.03
N ASN A 112 18.88 -0.96 17.33
CA ASN A 112 20.17 -0.56 17.89
C ASN A 112 20.69 0.72 17.19
N ASP A 113 21.91 0.67 16.64
CA ASP A 113 22.55 1.77 15.92
C ASP A 113 22.24 1.78 14.41
N ILE A 114 21.36 0.90 13.93
CA ILE A 114 21.01 0.78 12.51
C ILE A 114 19.59 1.31 12.29
N LEU A 115 19.49 2.39 11.52
CA LEU A 115 18.24 2.94 11.06
C LEU A 115 17.93 2.39 9.65
N ARG A 116 16.87 1.61 9.51
CA ARG A 116 16.42 1.05 8.23
C ARG A 116 15.21 1.80 7.71
N PHE A 117 15.25 2.17 6.43
CA PHE A 117 14.10 2.80 5.79
C PHE A 117 14.09 2.53 4.29
N LYS A 118 12.90 2.60 3.70
CA LYS A 118 12.73 2.57 2.25
C LYS A 118 12.89 3.99 1.73
N ALA A 119 13.77 4.16 0.76
CA ALA A 119 14.00 5.44 0.13
C ALA A 119 13.57 5.38 -1.34
N ARG A 120 13.00 6.47 -1.83
CA ARG A 120 12.69 6.61 -3.25
C ARG A 120 13.74 7.49 -3.91
N VAL A 121 14.29 7.00 -5.02
CA VAL A 121 15.35 7.68 -5.77
C VAL A 121 14.74 8.76 -6.65
N LEU A 122 15.27 9.99 -6.55
CA LEU A 122 14.85 11.15 -7.36
C LEU A 122 15.81 11.40 -8.51
N SER A 123 17.12 11.33 -8.22
CA SER A 123 18.16 11.61 -9.20
C SER A 123 19.50 11.00 -8.81
N GLY A 124 20.32 10.69 -9.80
CA GLY A 124 21.72 10.35 -9.63
C GLY A 124 22.61 11.51 -10.09
N TYR A 125 23.81 11.58 -9.53
CA TYR A 125 24.81 12.55 -9.95
C TYR A 125 25.95 11.85 -10.68
N GLU A 126 26.25 12.33 -11.89
CA GLU A 126 27.39 11.90 -12.70
C GLU A 126 28.31 13.12 -12.90
N ALA A 127 29.47 13.11 -12.26
CA ALA A 127 30.37 14.27 -12.14
C ALA A 127 29.61 15.53 -11.66
N THR A 128 29.24 16.43 -12.58
CA THR A 128 28.50 17.67 -12.31
C THR A 128 27.04 17.65 -12.76
N ARG A 129 26.60 16.61 -13.48
CA ARG A 129 25.24 16.53 -14.05
C ARG A 129 24.30 15.75 -13.15
N GLN A 130 23.15 16.36 -12.85
CA GLN A 130 22.03 15.68 -12.19
C GLN A 130 21.14 15.00 -13.24
N VAL A 131 20.92 13.70 -13.10
CA VAL A 131 20.05 12.90 -13.97
C VAL A 131 18.83 12.44 -13.18
N LYS A 132 17.61 12.71 -13.68
CA LYS A 132 16.38 12.25 -13.02
C LYS A 132 16.24 10.74 -13.14
N LEU A 133 16.04 10.08 -12.01
CA LEU A 133 15.94 8.62 -11.90
C LEU A 133 14.62 8.23 -11.22
N SER A 134 14.31 6.94 -11.27
CA SER A 134 13.20 6.34 -10.55
C SER A 134 13.62 5.00 -9.94
N GLY A 135 12.89 4.56 -8.93
CA GLY A 135 13.14 3.31 -8.22
C GLY A 135 13.06 3.47 -6.71
N GLN A 136 12.99 2.35 -6.01
CA GLN A 136 13.13 2.28 -4.56
C GLN A 136 14.43 1.59 -4.16
N LEU A 137 15.01 2.06 -3.06
CA LEU A 137 16.26 1.60 -2.47
C LEU A 137 16.00 1.31 -0.99
N LEU A 138 16.39 0.13 -0.52
CA LEU A 138 16.44 -0.13 0.92
C LEU A 138 17.74 0.46 1.47
N VAL A 139 17.63 1.34 2.47
CA VAL A 139 18.78 1.96 3.11
C VAL A 139 18.89 1.44 4.53
N ALA A 140 20.06 0.88 4.86
CA ALA A 140 20.48 0.61 6.22
C ALA A 140 21.55 1.63 6.60
N LEU A 141 21.18 2.57 7.46
CA LEU A 141 22.03 3.66 7.92
C LEU A 141 22.61 3.32 9.28
N LYS A 142 23.94 3.24 9.38
CA LYS A 142 24.62 3.20 10.67
C LYS A 142 24.68 4.61 11.25
N LEU A 143 23.98 4.82 12.35
CA LEU A 143 23.95 6.08 13.08
C LEU A 143 25.30 6.33 13.78
N ASP A 144 25.62 7.60 13.94
CA ASP A 144 26.77 8.01 14.75
C ASP A 144 26.40 7.92 16.24
N SER A 145 27.33 7.41 17.06
CA SER A 145 27.10 7.20 18.49
C SER A 145 27.05 8.52 19.28
N ILE A 146 27.70 9.58 18.77
CA ILE A 146 27.80 10.87 19.46
C ILE A 146 26.65 11.80 19.08
N ASN A 147 26.39 11.95 17.77
CA ASN A 147 25.40 12.87 17.24
C ASN A 147 24.49 12.14 16.22
N PRO A 148 23.57 11.29 16.67
CA PRO A 148 22.70 10.52 15.77
C PRO A 148 21.78 11.45 14.98
N ILE A 149 21.72 11.25 13.66
CA ILE A 149 20.81 12.01 12.81
C ILE A 149 19.36 11.54 13.01
N HIS A 150 18.46 12.49 13.23
CA HIS A 150 17.03 12.20 13.25
C HIS A 150 16.41 12.38 11.85
N LEU A 151 15.89 11.28 11.29
CA LEU A 151 15.23 11.24 9.99
C LEU A 151 13.74 11.00 10.17
N VAL A 152 12.92 11.75 9.42
CA VAL A 152 11.47 11.54 9.40
C VAL A 152 10.99 11.31 7.97
N TYR A 153 9.77 10.77 7.86
CA TYR A 153 9.10 10.62 6.57
C TYR A 153 9.14 11.92 5.75
N GLY A 154 9.50 11.79 4.49
CA GLY A 154 9.58 12.90 3.54
C GLY A 154 10.94 13.59 3.47
N ASP A 155 11.87 13.35 4.39
CA ASP A 155 13.17 14.03 4.39
C ASP A 155 13.97 13.70 3.12
N GLU A 156 14.49 14.73 2.46
CA GLU A 156 15.32 14.61 1.27
C GLU A 156 16.80 14.49 1.67
N LEU A 157 17.49 13.49 1.12
CA LEU A 157 18.85 13.13 1.47
C LEU A 157 19.70 12.96 0.19
N ILE A 158 20.98 13.27 0.29
CA ILE A 158 21.99 12.87 -0.69
C ILE A 158 22.88 11.81 -0.02
N VAL A 159 22.97 10.66 -0.65
CA VAL A 159 23.71 9.51 -0.12
C VAL A 159 24.85 9.17 -1.07
N SER A 160 26.05 9.09 -0.52
CA SER A 160 27.23 8.54 -1.19
C SER A 160 27.39 7.08 -0.77
N ALA A 161 26.86 6.16 -1.57
CA ALA A 161 26.99 4.74 -1.26
C ALA A 161 26.92 3.87 -2.50
N LYS A 162 27.68 2.77 -2.46
CA LYS A 162 27.49 1.67 -3.39
C LYS A 162 26.22 0.93 -2.99
N TYR A 163 25.34 0.73 -3.95
CA TYR A 163 24.13 -0.07 -3.78
C TYR A 163 24.31 -1.37 -4.54
N LEU A 164 23.92 -2.47 -3.90
CA LEU A 164 24.03 -3.81 -4.42
C LEU A 164 22.64 -4.39 -4.60
N GLU A 165 22.53 -5.43 -5.42
CA GLU A 165 21.30 -6.20 -5.48
C GLU A 165 21.02 -6.86 -4.12
N VAL A 166 19.74 -7.00 -3.77
CA VAL A 166 19.35 -7.73 -2.56
C VAL A 166 19.76 -9.19 -2.72
N GLU A 167 20.41 -9.73 -1.69
CA GLU A 167 20.92 -11.10 -1.66
C GLU A 167 19.77 -12.12 -1.69
N PRO A 168 19.91 -13.22 -2.44
CA PRO A 168 18.92 -14.30 -2.45
C PRO A 168 18.91 -15.05 -1.10
N ALA A 169 17.84 -15.82 -0.86
CA ALA A 169 17.86 -16.78 0.26
C ALA A 169 18.95 -17.83 0.04
N TYR A 170 19.78 -18.05 1.05
CA TYR A 170 20.86 -19.04 1.01
C TYR A 170 20.35 -20.43 1.39
N ASN A 171 19.30 -20.52 2.22
CA ASN A 171 18.72 -21.79 2.64
C ASN A 171 17.36 -22.05 1.95
N PRO A 172 17.07 -23.29 1.49
CA PRO A 172 15.82 -23.61 0.78
C PRO A 172 14.52 -23.34 1.55
N ALA A 173 14.52 -23.45 2.88
CA ALA A 173 13.35 -23.24 3.75
C ALA A 173 13.33 -21.85 4.42
N GLU A 174 14.30 -20.99 4.11
CA GLU A 174 14.38 -19.65 4.66
C GLU A 174 13.44 -18.68 3.93
N PHE A 175 12.99 -17.65 4.64
CA PHE A 175 12.21 -16.58 4.07
C PHE A 175 12.97 -15.90 2.92
N ASN A 176 12.37 -15.88 1.72
CA ASN A 176 12.99 -15.25 0.57
C ASN A 176 12.83 -13.72 0.60
N PHE A 177 13.73 -13.05 1.33
CA PHE A 177 13.74 -11.60 1.51
C PHE A 177 13.83 -10.83 0.19
N LYS A 178 14.65 -11.32 -0.76
CA LYS A 178 14.77 -10.78 -2.12
C LYS A 178 13.43 -10.75 -2.86
N LYS A 179 12.69 -11.86 -2.88
CA LYS A 179 11.37 -11.94 -3.52
C LYS A 179 10.35 -11.04 -2.82
N TRP A 180 10.38 -10.96 -1.49
CA TRP A 180 9.49 -10.09 -0.71
C TRP A 180 9.73 -8.60 -0.99
N LEU A 181 10.99 -8.16 -1.05
CA LEU A 181 11.35 -6.79 -1.42
C LEU A 181 11.06 -6.49 -2.89
N ALA A 182 11.28 -7.45 -3.80
CA ALA A 182 10.94 -7.31 -5.21
C ALA A 182 9.43 -7.06 -5.39
N GLY A 183 8.57 -7.68 -4.59
CA GLY A 183 7.13 -7.40 -4.55
C GLY A 183 6.78 -5.96 -4.13
N GLN A 184 7.71 -5.25 -3.49
CA GLN A 184 7.60 -3.84 -3.11
C GLN A 184 8.37 -2.91 -4.08
N ASN A 185 8.81 -3.42 -5.24
CA ASN A 185 9.67 -2.72 -6.19
C ASN A 185 11.06 -2.31 -5.64
N ILE A 186 11.54 -3.03 -4.63
CA ILE A 186 12.87 -2.82 -4.05
C ILE A 186 13.76 -3.99 -4.48
N TYR A 187 14.74 -3.72 -5.32
CA TYR A 187 15.68 -4.73 -5.83
C TYR A 187 17.12 -4.47 -5.39
N GLN A 188 17.39 -3.26 -4.91
CA GLN A 188 18.71 -2.85 -4.47
C GLN A 188 18.65 -2.40 -3.01
N GLN A 189 19.75 -2.65 -2.31
CA GLN A 189 19.98 -2.23 -0.94
C GLN A 189 21.33 -1.55 -0.81
N THR A 190 21.47 -0.69 0.19
CA THR A 190 22.74 -0.08 0.54
C THR A 190 22.91 0.00 2.04
N PHE A 191 24.14 -0.21 2.48
CA PHE A 191 24.57 0.03 3.86
C PHE A 191 25.49 1.24 3.85
N VAL A 192 25.15 2.26 4.64
CA VAL A 192 25.87 3.53 4.63
C VAL A 192 26.07 4.06 6.05
N ASN A 193 27.22 4.67 6.31
CA ASN A 193 27.47 5.37 7.57
C ASN A 193 26.93 6.80 7.50
N GLN A 194 26.48 7.35 8.61
CA GLN A 194 25.94 8.71 8.71
C GLN A 194 26.82 9.79 8.07
N LYS A 195 28.16 9.66 8.14
CA LYS A 195 29.11 10.59 7.51
C LYS A 195 29.02 10.69 5.98
N HIS A 196 28.43 9.71 5.31
CA HIS A 196 28.25 9.67 3.86
C HIS A 196 26.83 10.10 3.43
N LEU A 197 26.08 10.69 4.34
CA LEU A 197 24.72 11.13 4.15
C LEU A 197 24.63 12.63 4.45
N LEU A 198 24.07 13.37 3.49
CA LEU A 198 23.79 14.79 3.63
C LEU A 198 22.28 14.97 3.63
N LYS A 199 21.74 15.47 4.74
CA LYS A 199 20.32 15.82 4.84
C LYS A 199 20.09 17.19 4.22
N THR A 200 19.23 17.25 3.21
CA THR A 200 18.75 18.51 2.66
C THR A 200 17.72 19.09 3.62
N SER A 201 17.65 20.42 3.78
CA SER A 201 16.59 21.09 4.56
C SER A 201 15.19 21.01 3.93
N ARG A 202 14.99 20.12 2.95
CA ARG A 202 13.75 19.93 2.21
C ARG A 202 13.06 18.66 2.67
N ASN A 203 11.73 18.70 2.68
CA ASN A 203 10.89 17.55 2.92
C ASN A 203 9.83 17.50 1.82
N ILE A 204 9.81 16.41 1.05
CA ILE A 204 9.01 16.26 -0.16
C ILE A 204 7.96 15.14 -0.05
N GLY A 205 7.78 14.58 1.15
CA GLY A 205 6.77 13.57 1.43
C GLY A 205 5.35 14.12 1.27
N ASN A 206 4.36 13.23 1.19
CA ASN A 206 2.96 13.65 1.14
C ASN A 206 2.60 14.39 2.46
N PRO A 207 2.07 15.63 2.39
CA PRO A 207 1.80 16.43 3.58
C PRO A 207 0.73 15.80 4.50
N ILE A 208 -0.23 15.07 3.95
CA ILE A 208 -1.28 14.38 4.73
C ILE A 208 -0.67 13.20 5.50
N ILE A 209 0.20 12.41 4.84
CA ILE A 209 0.90 11.30 5.50
C ILE A 209 1.83 11.84 6.58
N LYS A 210 2.60 12.90 6.27
CA LYS A 210 3.45 13.57 7.26
C LYS A 210 2.66 14.09 8.45
N PHE A 211 1.50 14.71 8.20
CA PHE A 211 0.60 15.16 9.26
C PHE A 211 0.10 14.00 10.13
N ALA A 212 -0.34 12.90 9.52
CA ALA A 212 -0.81 11.71 10.23
C ALA A 212 0.29 11.08 11.10
N LEU A 213 1.51 10.93 10.57
CA LEU A 213 2.66 10.41 11.31
C LEU A 213 3.02 11.34 12.48
N ASN A 214 3.10 12.66 12.24
CA ASN A 214 3.36 13.64 13.30
C ASN A 214 2.27 13.66 14.37
N LEU A 215 1.00 13.49 13.98
CA LEU A 215 -0.12 13.37 14.92
C LEU A 215 0.07 12.13 15.79
N ARG A 216 0.40 10.98 15.18
CA ARG A 216 0.65 9.74 15.91
C ARG A 216 1.82 9.89 16.89
N GLU A 217 2.94 10.49 16.49
CA GLU A 217 4.08 10.78 17.36
C GLU A 217 3.70 11.62 18.58
N ARG A 218 2.87 12.65 18.40
CA ARG A 218 2.35 13.45 19.51
C ARG A 218 1.49 12.63 20.48
N GLN A 219 0.72 11.68 19.95
CA GLN A 219 -0.11 10.79 20.77
C GLN A 219 0.74 9.76 21.52
N ILE A 220 1.76 9.21 20.87
CA ILE A 220 2.75 8.33 21.51
C ILE A 220 3.44 9.05 22.66
N ALA A 221 3.88 10.29 22.46
CA ALA A 221 4.49 11.10 23.51
C ALA A 221 3.55 11.35 24.70
N LYS A 222 2.23 11.50 24.46
CA LYS A 222 1.24 11.59 25.54
C LYS A 222 1.04 10.25 26.25
N TYR A 223 0.94 9.16 25.49
CA TYR A 223 0.77 7.80 26.04
C TYR A 223 1.95 7.47 26.93
N ARG A 224 3.18 7.80 26.51
CA ARG A 224 4.38 7.59 27.31
C ARG A 224 4.40 8.38 28.62
N LYS A 225 3.80 9.58 28.63
CA LYS A 225 3.65 10.38 29.86
C LYS A 225 2.61 9.82 30.82
N LEU A 226 1.56 9.19 30.31
CA LEU A 226 0.43 8.69 31.11
C LEU A 226 0.64 7.24 31.57
N ILE A 227 1.23 6.40 30.72
CA ILE A 227 1.49 4.99 30.97
C ILE A 227 2.97 4.84 31.27
N LYS A 228 3.30 4.74 32.56
CA LYS A 228 4.69 4.61 33.04
C LYS A 228 5.25 3.21 32.84
N ASP A 229 4.38 2.20 32.87
CA ASP A 229 4.75 0.81 32.65
C ASP A 229 5.12 0.58 31.17
N ASP A 230 6.31 0.01 30.94
CA ASP A 230 6.89 -0.14 29.60
C ASP A 230 6.10 -1.13 28.74
N GLU A 231 5.67 -2.24 29.33
CA GLU A 231 4.90 -3.27 28.62
C GLU A 231 3.50 -2.78 28.28
N ALA A 232 2.79 -2.18 29.25
CA ALA A 232 1.47 -1.61 29.04
C ALA A 232 1.51 -0.49 27.99
N PHE A 233 2.56 0.35 27.99
CA PHE A 233 2.77 1.37 26.97
C PHE A 233 2.98 0.75 25.59
N ALA A 234 3.86 -0.25 25.48
CA ALA A 234 4.16 -0.92 24.22
C ALA A 234 2.91 -1.60 23.64
N VAL A 235 2.15 -2.32 24.47
CA VAL A 235 0.90 -2.98 24.07
C VAL A 235 -0.16 -1.94 23.67
N ALA A 236 -0.40 -0.90 24.48
CA ALA A 236 -1.44 0.10 24.20
C ALA A 236 -1.13 0.92 22.94
N SER A 237 0.11 1.38 22.77
CA SER A 237 0.53 2.13 21.58
C SER A 237 0.47 1.27 20.31
N THR A 238 0.81 -0.02 20.41
CA THR A 238 0.73 -0.96 19.29
C THR A 238 -0.72 -1.24 18.88
N LEU A 239 -1.60 -1.55 19.84
CA LEU A 239 -3.00 -1.91 19.57
C LEU A 239 -3.86 -0.72 19.12
N ILE A 240 -3.64 0.47 19.70
CA ILE A 240 -4.52 1.63 19.48
C ILE A 240 -3.99 2.52 18.36
N LEU A 241 -2.68 2.79 18.35
CA LEU A 241 -2.06 3.73 17.41
C LEU A 241 -1.42 3.03 16.21
N GLY A 242 -1.28 1.70 16.25
CA GLY A 242 -0.53 0.94 15.24
C GLY A 242 0.94 1.30 15.24
N TYR A 243 1.47 1.74 16.38
CA TYR A 243 2.88 2.03 16.57
C TYR A 243 3.65 0.73 16.71
N ARG A 244 4.83 0.62 16.08
CA ARG A 244 5.68 -0.57 16.23
C ARG A 244 6.58 -0.40 17.44
N ALA A 245 6.01 -0.51 18.64
CA ALA A 245 6.79 -0.52 19.87
C ALA A 245 7.65 -1.79 19.95
N ASP A 246 8.79 -1.68 20.64
CA ASP A 246 9.61 -2.85 20.95
C ASP A 246 8.93 -3.64 22.07
N LEU A 247 8.29 -4.76 21.70
CA LEU A 247 7.58 -5.63 22.63
C LEU A 247 8.55 -6.64 23.23
N SER A 248 8.46 -6.87 24.55
CA SER A 248 9.28 -7.87 25.22
C SER A 248 9.07 -9.25 24.58
N LYS A 249 10.14 -10.07 24.55
CA LYS A 249 10.06 -11.44 24.01
C LYS A 249 9.01 -12.27 24.75
N GLU A 250 8.82 -12.01 26.03
CA GLU A 250 7.81 -12.63 26.89
C GLU A 250 6.40 -12.26 26.44
N THR A 251 6.13 -10.97 26.19
CA THR A 251 4.85 -10.51 25.63
C THR A 251 4.58 -11.15 24.27
N LEU A 252 5.55 -11.12 23.35
CA LEU A 252 5.42 -11.76 22.04
C LEU A 252 5.15 -13.27 22.15
N ALA A 253 5.83 -13.97 23.06
CA ALA A 253 5.62 -15.39 23.30
C ALA A 253 4.21 -15.68 23.87
N ALA A 254 3.71 -14.84 24.78
CA ALA A 254 2.36 -14.97 25.33
C ALA A 254 1.30 -14.86 24.23
N TYR A 255 1.37 -13.82 23.38
CA TYR A 255 0.44 -13.63 22.25
C TYR A 255 0.60 -14.68 21.15
N SER A 256 1.82 -15.21 20.95
CA SER A 256 2.04 -16.33 20.04
C SER A 256 1.41 -17.61 20.56
N LYS A 257 1.53 -17.91 21.86
CA LYS A 257 0.97 -19.11 22.50
C LYS A 257 -0.55 -19.13 22.47
N THR A 258 -1.19 -17.97 22.60
CA THR A 258 -2.65 -17.82 22.49
C THR A 258 -3.14 -17.73 21.03
N GLY A 259 -2.24 -17.68 20.05
CA GLY A 259 -2.58 -17.49 18.64
C GLY A 259 -3.11 -16.08 18.31
N THR A 260 -2.97 -15.11 19.24
CA THR A 260 -3.49 -13.74 19.09
C THR A 260 -2.43 -12.73 18.64
N ILE A 261 -1.26 -13.18 18.19
CA ILE A 261 -0.18 -12.30 17.70
C ILE A 261 -0.64 -11.36 16.58
N HIS A 262 -1.57 -11.79 15.74
CA HIS A 262 -2.13 -10.95 14.68
C HIS A 262 -2.98 -9.78 15.21
N ALA A 263 -3.42 -9.83 16.47
CA ALA A 263 -4.13 -8.73 17.11
C ALA A 263 -3.17 -7.59 17.50
N LEU A 264 -1.88 -7.86 17.72
CA LEU A 264 -0.82 -6.88 18.01
C LEU A 264 -0.44 -6.02 16.79
N SER A 265 -1.33 -5.88 15.82
CA SER A 265 -1.16 -5.00 14.68
C SER A 265 -2.52 -4.42 14.34
N VAL A 266 -2.58 -3.10 14.16
CA VAL A 266 -3.82 -2.46 13.71
C VAL A 266 -4.15 -2.98 12.31
N SER A 267 -5.14 -3.85 12.28
CA SER A 267 -5.58 -4.58 11.10
C SER A 267 -6.87 -3.98 10.52
N GLY A 268 -7.25 -4.45 9.33
CA GLY A 268 -8.55 -4.10 8.75
C GLY A 268 -9.76 -4.56 9.58
N SER A 269 -9.61 -5.59 10.43
CA SER A 269 -10.69 -6.05 11.30
C SER A 269 -11.01 -5.05 12.41
N HIS A 270 -10.01 -4.35 12.95
CA HIS A 270 -10.24 -3.26 13.91
C HIS A 270 -11.12 -2.17 13.29
N VAL A 271 -10.82 -1.76 12.06
CA VAL A 271 -11.62 -0.78 11.31
C VAL A 271 -13.04 -1.30 11.04
N ALA A 272 -13.18 -2.59 10.71
CA ALA A 272 -14.48 -3.21 10.50
C ALA A 272 -15.34 -3.23 11.77
N ILE A 273 -14.76 -3.54 12.93
CA ILE A 273 -15.46 -3.50 14.22
C ILE A 273 -15.95 -2.08 14.51
N ILE A 274 -15.08 -1.07 14.34
CA ILE A 274 -15.47 0.34 14.48
C ILE A 274 -16.64 0.67 13.55
N PHE A 275 -16.58 0.24 12.29
CA PHE A 275 -17.68 0.41 11.35
C PHE A 275 -18.98 -0.23 11.83
N PHE A 276 -18.97 -1.48 12.30
CA PHE A 276 -20.19 -2.17 12.76
C PHE A 276 -20.81 -1.49 13.98
N VAL A 277 -19.98 -1.07 14.95
CA VAL A 277 -20.45 -0.32 16.12
C VAL A 277 -21.09 1.01 15.68
N LEU A 278 -20.45 1.75 14.78
CA LEU A 278 -20.99 3.00 14.26
C LEU A 278 -22.28 2.79 13.45
N ASP A 279 -22.36 1.73 12.62
CA ASP A 279 -23.55 1.41 11.82
C ASP A 279 -24.74 1.05 12.71
N PHE A 280 -24.49 0.31 13.81
CA PHE A 280 -25.45 -0.03 14.84
C PHE A 280 -25.93 1.20 15.61
N CYS A 281 -25.01 1.98 16.19
CA CYS A 281 -25.35 3.19 16.95
C CYS A 281 -26.11 4.22 16.10
N LEU A 282 -25.73 4.39 14.83
CA LEU A 282 -26.39 5.30 13.88
C LEU A 282 -27.54 4.62 13.11
N GLY A 283 -27.99 3.43 13.55
CA GLY A 283 -29.07 2.68 12.90
C GLY A 283 -30.38 3.46 12.80
N PHE A 284 -30.64 4.36 13.75
CA PHE A 284 -31.84 5.21 13.76
C PHE A 284 -31.91 6.20 12.58
N LEU A 285 -30.77 6.50 11.92
CA LEU A 285 -30.72 7.36 10.73
C LEU A 285 -31.14 6.64 9.43
N ASN A 286 -31.48 5.35 9.46
CA ASN A 286 -31.81 4.59 8.25
C ASN A 286 -33.20 4.95 7.64
N ARG A 287 -33.99 5.81 8.29
CA ARG A 287 -35.43 5.99 7.97
C ARG A 287 -35.71 6.89 6.76
N LYS A 288 -34.86 7.90 6.48
CA LYS A 288 -35.03 8.80 5.33
C LYS A 288 -33.75 8.89 4.51
N ARG A 289 -33.89 9.13 3.21
CA ARG A 289 -32.75 9.25 2.27
C ARG A 289 -31.73 10.31 2.67
N TYR A 290 -32.19 11.45 3.20
CA TYR A 290 -31.30 12.48 3.73
C TYR A 290 -30.48 12.00 4.93
N PHE A 291 -31.11 11.28 5.87
CA PHE A 291 -30.42 10.74 7.04
C PHE A 291 -29.46 9.61 6.68
N LEU A 292 -29.72 8.85 5.62
CA LEU A 292 -28.75 7.88 5.07
C LEU A 292 -27.49 8.57 4.55
N LEU A 293 -27.63 9.70 3.85
CA LEU A 293 -26.48 10.48 3.39
C LEU A 293 -25.69 11.08 4.57
N LEU A 294 -26.40 11.61 5.57
CA LEU A 294 -25.77 12.10 6.79
C LEU A 294 -25.01 10.99 7.53
N LYS A 295 -25.63 9.81 7.68
CA LYS A 295 -24.99 8.63 8.27
C LYS A 295 -23.73 8.24 7.50
N PHE A 296 -23.80 8.21 6.16
CA PHE A 296 -22.63 7.94 5.31
C PHE A 296 -21.48 8.93 5.58
N LEU A 297 -21.77 10.23 5.63
CA LEU A 297 -20.76 11.26 5.88
C LEU A 297 -20.14 11.14 7.27
N ILE A 298 -20.96 10.91 8.31
CA ILE A 298 -20.48 10.73 9.69
C ILE A 298 -19.57 9.50 9.79
N ILE A 299 -20.02 8.34 9.29
CA ILE A 299 -19.25 7.10 9.37
C ILE A 299 -17.93 7.24 8.60
N CYS A 300 -17.96 7.77 7.37
CA CYS A 300 -16.74 7.98 6.60
C CYS A 300 -15.80 8.96 7.32
N SER A 301 -16.31 10.07 7.84
CA SER A 301 -15.49 11.04 8.59
C SER A 301 -14.81 10.41 9.79
N LEU A 302 -15.53 9.61 10.59
CA LEU A 302 -14.97 8.94 11.78
C LEU A 302 -13.93 7.88 11.40
N ILE A 303 -14.19 7.07 10.37
CA ILE A 303 -13.24 6.05 9.90
C ILE A 303 -11.95 6.68 9.36
N TRP A 304 -12.06 7.74 8.56
CA TRP A 304 -10.88 8.45 8.04
C TRP A 304 -10.13 9.21 9.14
N THR A 305 -10.84 9.72 10.16
CA THR A 305 -10.21 10.28 11.36
C THR A 305 -9.42 9.23 12.12
N TYR A 306 -9.99 8.04 12.32
CA TYR A 306 -9.27 6.90 12.90
C TYR A 306 -8.03 6.53 12.07
N ALA A 307 -8.16 6.49 10.73
CA ALA A 307 -7.04 6.24 9.84
C ALA A 307 -5.91 7.28 9.99
N LEU A 308 -6.25 8.57 10.16
CA LEU A 308 -5.28 9.64 10.42
C LEU A 308 -4.57 9.47 11.78
N ILE A 309 -5.30 9.12 12.83
CA ILE A 309 -4.75 8.91 14.18
C ILE A 309 -3.74 7.75 14.19
N THR A 310 -4.00 6.70 13.43
CA THR A 310 -3.12 5.53 13.30
C THR A 310 -1.94 5.73 12.34
N GLY A 311 -1.70 6.96 11.85
CA GLY A 311 -0.60 7.25 10.94
C GLY A 311 -0.82 6.81 9.48
N LEU A 312 -2.08 6.61 9.06
CA LEU A 312 -2.46 6.13 7.73
C LEU A 312 -1.76 4.82 7.33
N SER A 313 -1.70 3.86 8.27
CA SER A 313 -1.10 2.56 7.99
C SER A 313 -1.76 1.88 6.76
N PRO A 314 -1.00 1.20 5.89
CA PRO A 314 -1.55 0.64 4.65
C PRO A 314 -2.74 -0.31 4.84
N SER A 315 -2.75 -1.06 5.95
CA SER A 315 -3.87 -1.96 6.30
C SER A 315 -5.14 -1.19 6.65
N VAL A 316 -5.03 -0.10 7.42
CA VAL A 316 -6.17 0.73 7.82
C VAL A 316 -6.73 1.52 6.64
N VAL A 317 -5.85 2.10 5.80
CA VAL A 317 -6.28 2.85 4.60
C VAL A 317 -7.05 1.95 3.64
N ARG A 318 -6.58 0.71 3.41
CA ARG A 318 -7.32 -0.25 2.58
C ARG A 318 -8.70 -0.55 3.15
N ALA A 319 -8.80 -0.81 4.45
CA ALA A 319 -10.08 -1.07 5.10
C ALA A 319 -11.01 0.15 5.02
N ALA A 320 -10.50 1.36 5.25
CA ALA A 320 -11.25 2.61 5.12
C ALA A 320 -11.80 2.78 3.70
N ILE A 321 -10.99 2.57 2.66
CA ILE A 321 -11.43 2.61 1.26
C ILE A 321 -12.52 1.57 0.99
N MET A 322 -12.31 0.31 1.40
CA MET A 322 -13.29 -0.77 1.19
C MET A 322 -14.62 -0.46 1.88
N ILE A 323 -14.59 0.06 3.11
CA ILE A 323 -15.79 0.45 3.85
C ILE A 323 -16.47 1.66 3.20
N THR A 324 -15.72 2.68 2.78
CA THR A 324 -16.28 3.83 2.05
C THR A 324 -16.99 3.38 0.77
N ILE A 325 -16.37 2.47 -0.01
CA ILE A 325 -17.00 1.90 -1.22
C ILE A 325 -18.26 1.11 -0.85
N PHE A 326 -18.20 0.26 0.17
CA PHE A 326 -19.34 -0.55 0.63
C PHE A 326 -20.53 0.32 1.06
N ILE A 327 -20.31 1.33 1.90
CA ILE A 327 -21.38 2.23 2.36
C ILE A 327 -21.89 3.10 1.20
N SER A 328 -21.01 3.55 0.30
CA SER A 328 -21.43 4.29 -0.90
C SER A 328 -22.36 3.44 -1.76
N ALA A 329 -21.99 2.18 -2.01
CA ALA A 329 -22.84 1.24 -2.73
C ALA A 329 -24.21 1.06 -2.05
N LYS A 330 -24.24 0.87 -0.72
CA LYS A 330 -25.49 0.74 0.06
C LYS A 330 -26.35 2.02 0.03
N THR A 331 -25.73 3.19 0.03
CA THR A 331 -26.43 4.50 0.09
C THR A 331 -26.95 4.94 -1.27
N PHE A 332 -26.18 4.70 -2.34
CA PHE A 332 -26.51 5.12 -3.70
C PHE A 332 -27.17 4.04 -4.55
N ALA A 333 -27.18 2.78 -4.09
CA ALA A 333 -27.99 1.74 -4.71
C ALA A 333 -29.46 2.20 -4.69
N LYS A 334 -30.01 2.46 -5.88
CA LYS A 334 -31.46 2.56 -6.03
C LYS A 334 -32.03 1.20 -5.63
N ASN A 335 -32.94 1.18 -4.65
CA ASN A 335 -33.92 0.10 -4.54
C ASN A 335 -34.59 0.02 -5.91
N LYS A 336 -34.18 -0.95 -6.74
CA LYS A 336 -34.95 -1.29 -7.92
C LYS A 336 -36.25 -1.86 -7.39
N ASN A 337 -37.33 -1.14 -7.64
CA ASN A 337 -38.67 -1.64 -7.44
C ASN A 337 -38.72 -2.96 -8.23
N SER A 338 -39.03 -4.08 -7.59
CA SER A 338 -39.07 -5.41 -8.23
C SER A 338 -40.17 -5.55 -9.29
N TYR A 339 -40.83 -4.46 -9.65
CA TYR A 339 -41.93 -4.36 -10.60
C TYR A 339 -41.62 -3.47 -11.82
N ASN A 340 -40.39 -3.01 -12.04
CA ASN A 340 -39.97 -2.40 -13.32
C ASN A 340 -38.49 -2.66 -13.66
#